data_AF-A0A1H7E292-F1
#
_entry.id   AF-A0A1H7E292-F1
#
_cell.length_a   1.000
_cell.length_b   1.000
_cell.length_c   1.000
_cell.angle_alpha   90.00
_cell.angle_beta   90.00
_cell.angle_gamma   90.00
#
_symmetry.space_group_name_H-M   'P 1'
#
loop_
_entity.id
_entity.type
_entity.pdbx_description
1 polymer ?
#
loop_
_entity_poly.entity_id
_entity_poly.type
_entity_poly.pdbx_seq_one_letter_code
_entity_poly.pdbx_strand_id
1 'polypeptide(L)'
;MRAGTTEEDGRIALIQSDIWIGFPRAEQVLDRLQGMIEAPRQTRMPGLLVHGASGIGKTMIARNLSRKYAPEYDPASGITRTPLLLLQAPPAPDERRFYLHILAAVGAPATALSARAQNVASLEVRVIALLRDLGLRMIMIDEVHNLLAGTHREQRRFLNVLRYLSNELEVSLVCLGVSEAVDAIRGDIQLARRLDEHHLPNWRDDAEFSDMIQTLIAAMPLEKKSNLKVKSLKQVLALTGGVTSRIFALVKDLSIDAIITGEECITDDAIAKWTPVWSRHANPHRRLQKSRV
;
A
#
# COMPACT_ATOMS: atom_id res chain seq x y z
N MET A 1 38.38 13.80 -11.95
CA MET A 1 37.04 13.71 -11.31
C MET A 1 36.13 13.00 -12.30
N ARG A 2 36.09 11.66 -12.22
CA ARG A 2 35.07 10.87 -11.51
C ARG A 2 33.71 10.82 -12.25
N ALA A 3 33.72 10.28 -13.47
CA ALA A 3 32.49 9.84 -14.14
C ALA A 3 31.86 8.61 -13.43
N GLY A 4 32.70 7.72 -12.89
CA GLY A 4 32.24 6.50 -12.18
C GLY A 4 31.42 6.75 -10.91
N THR A 5 31.79 7.72 -10.06
CA THR A 5 31.02 7.94 -8.81
C THR A 5 29.63 8.51 -9.07
N THR A 6 29.42 9.28 -10.13
CA THR A 6 28.09 9.82 -10.44
C THR A 6 27.12 8.77 -10.96
N GLU A 7 27.64 7.72 -11.62
CA GLU A 7 26.84 6.59 -12.09
C GLU A 7 26.51 5.60 -10.95
N GLU A 8 27.50 5.30 -10.09
CA GLU A 8 27.31 4.52 -8.86
C GLU A 8 26.27 5.18 -7.93
N ASP A 9 26.40 6.48 -7.69
CA ASP A 9 25.45 7.25 -6.87
C ASP A 9 24.03 7.20 -7.47
N GLY A 10 23.91 7.24 -8.80
CA GLY A 10 22.63 7.10 -9.51
C GLY A 10 21.98 5.71 -9.35
N ARG A 11 22.77 4.64 -9.45
CA ARG A 11 22.30 3.25 -9.25
C ARG A 11 21.85 3.02 -7.82
N ILE A 12 22.61 3.51 -6.84
CA ILE A 12 22.25 3.43 -5.41
C ILE A 12 20.96 4.21 -5.14
N ALA A 13 20.82 5.42 -5.67
CA ALA A 13 19.60 6.21 -5.54
C ALA A 13 18.37 5.50 -6.14
N LEU A 14 18.54 4.81 -7.28
CA LEU A 14 17.47 3.99 -7.87
C LEU A 14 17.06 2.83 -6.93
N ILE A 15 18.02 2.10 -6.36
CA ILE A 15 17.74 1.01 -5.40
C ILE A 15 17.00 1.54 -4.17
N GLN A 16 17.38 2.72 -3.68
CA GLN A 16 16.75 3.34 -2.52
C GLN A 16 15.31 3.81 -2.80
N SER A 17 14.97 4.10 -4.06
CA SER A 17 13.63 4.56 -4.47
C SER A 17 12.52 3.49 -4.33
N ASP A 18 11.26 3.90 -4.41
CA ASP A 18 10.10 2.99 -4.40
C ASP A 18 10.01 2.23 -5.73
N ILE A 19 10.58 1.02 -5.76
CA ILE A 19 10.52 0.10 -6.90
C ILE A 19 9.24 -0.73 -6.83
N TRP A 20 8.45 -0.69 -7.89
CA TRP A 20 7.35 -1.63 -8.10
C TRP A 20 7.86 -2.87 -8.85
N ILE A 21 7.52 -4.05 -8.34
CA ILE A 21 7.65 -5.30 -9.08
C ILE A 21 6.28 -5.98 -9.14
N GLY A 22 5.88 -6.39 -10.34
CA GLY A 22 4.67 -7.18 -10.53
C GLY A 22 4.91 -8.61 -10.06
N PHE A 23 3.99 -9.16 -9.28
CA PHE A 23 3.97 -10.57 -8.91
C PHE A 23 2.51 -11.07 -8.93
N PRO A 24 2.26 -12.37 -9.22
CA PRO A 24 0.94 -12.84 -9.61
C PRO A 24 -0.20 -12.44 -8.67
N ARG A 25 -0.03 -12.63 -7.35
CA ARG A 25 -1.03 -12.21 -6.36
C ARG A 25 -1.25 -10.69 -6.25
N ALA A 26 -0.28 -9.84 -6.57
CA ALA A 26 -0.50 -8.39 -6.67
C ALA A 26 -1.26 -8.03 -7.96
N GLU A 27 -0.89 -8.65 -9.08
CA GLU A 27 -1.57 -8.45 -10.37
C GLU A 27 -3.04 -8.88 -10.30
N GLN A 28 -3.36 -10.00 -9.62
CA GLN A 28 -4.76 -10.39 -9.38
C GLN A 28 -5.58 -9.32 -8.67
N VAL A 29 -4.99 -8.63 -7.69
CA VAL A 29 -5.66 -7.52 -6.99
C VAL A 29 -5.80 -6.32 -7.92
N LEU A 30 -4.75 -5.96 -8.66
CA LEU A 30 -4.78 -4.85 -9.62
C LEU A 30 -5.81 -5.08 -10.73
N ASP A 31 -5.85 -6.26 -11.32
CA ASP A 31 -6.82 -6.66 -12.34
C ASP A 31 -8.26 -6.55 -11.82
N ARG A 32 -8.50 -7.02 -10.59
CA ARG A 32 -9.82 -6.89 -9.96
C ARG A 32 -10.20 -5.43 -9.75
N LEU A 33 -9.29 -4.62 -9.22
CA LEU A 33 -9.54 -3.20 -8.98
C LEU A 33 -9.73 -2.41 -10.29
N GLN A 34 -8.97 -2.75 -11.32
CA GLN A 34 -9.13 -2.19 -12.66
C GLN A 34 -10.49 -2.56 -13.26
N GLY A 35 -10.91 -3.82 -13.14
CA GLY A 35 -12.25 -4.23 -13.56
C GLY A 35 -13.36 -3.45 -12.85
N MET A 36 -13.20 -3.13 -11.55
CA MET A 36 -14.17 -2.35 -10.79
C MET A 36 -14.27 -0.89 -11.27
N ILE A 37 -13.15 -0.23 -11.58
CA ILE A 37 -13.14 1.18 -11.96
C ILE A 37 -13.63 1.39 -13.41
N GLU A 38 -13.33 0.43 -14.30
CA GLU A 38 -13.72 0.45 -15.71
C GLU A 38 -15.17 -0.01 -15.95
N ALA A 39 -15.72 -0.84 -15.06
CA ALA A 39 -17.11 -1.30 -15.14
C ALA A 39 -18.11 -0.12 -15.19
N PRO A 40 -19.30 -0.26 -15.79
CA PRO A 40 -20.31 0.78 -15.76
C PRO A 40 -20.81 1.06 -14.33
N ARG A 41 -21.24 2.30 -14.07
CA ARG A 41 -21.86 2.67 -12.78
C ARG A 41 -23.14 1.86 -12.55
N GLN A 42 -23.31 1.41 -11.31
CA GLN A 42 -24.47 0.67 -10.85
C GLN A 42 -24.90 1.26 -9.50
N THR A 43 -26.19 1.17 -9.17
CA THR A 43 -26.75 1.60 -7.88
C THR A 43 -26.01 0.95 -6.69
N ARG A 44 -25.44 -0.24 -6.92
CA ARG A 44 -24.59 -0.93 -5.94
C ARG A 44 -23.26 -1.36 -6.58
N MET A 45 -22.30 -0.44 -6.60
CA MET A 45 -20.93 -0.75 -7.03
C MET A 45 -20.29 -1.82 -6.13
N PRO A 46 -19.56 -2.80 -6.66
CA PRO A 46 -18.80 -3.76 -5.87
C PRO A 46 -17.63 -3.05 -5.14
N GLY A 47 -17.21 -3.60 -4.01
CA GLY A 47 -16.03 -3.14 -3.27
C GLY A 47 -15.10 -4.29 -2.89
N LEU A 48 -13.92 -3.95 -2.36
CA LEU A 48 -12.87 -4.91 -2.04
C LEU A 48 -12.22 -4.59 -0.69
N LEU A 49 -12.04 -5.60 0.15
CA LEU A 49 -11.23 -5.54 1.35
C LEU A 49 -9.96 -6.36 1.13
N VAL A 50 -8.82 -5.67 0.98
CA VAL A 50 -7.52 -6.31 0.86
C VAL A 50 -6.85 -6.32 2.24
N HIS A 51 -6.61 -7.51 2.79
CA HIS A 51 -6.02 -7.63 4.12
C HIS A 51 -4.79 -8.55 4.13
N GLY A 52 -3.91 -8.32 5.10
CA GLY A 52 -2.69 -9.10 5.29
C GLY A 52 -1.74 -8.39 6.25
N ALA A 53 -0.60 -9.01 6.55
CA ALA A 53 0.38 -8.46 7.48
C ALA A 53 0.84 -7.04 7.09
N SER A 54 1.27 -6.26 8.08
CA SER A 54 1.91 -4.97 7.81
C SER A 54 3.15 -5.18 6.93
N GLY A 55 3.31 -4.33 5.91
CA GLY A 55 4.41 -4.42 4.98
C GLY A 55 4.34 -5.57 3.96
N ILE A 56 3.18 -6.21 3.76
CA ILE A 56 3.02 -7.26 2.72
C ILE A 56 2.88 -6.72 1.29
N GLY A 57 2.64 -5.40 1.14
CA GLY A 57 2.56 -4.74 -0.18
C GLY A 57 1.23 -4.05 -0.49
N LYS A 58 0.27 -4.03 0.45
CA LYS A 58 -1.04 -3.37 0.30
C LYS A 58 -0.95 -1.93 -0.21
N THR A 59 -0.20 -1.09 0.49
CA THR A 59 0.02 0.33 0.12
C THR A 59 0.67 0.47 -1.26
N MET A 60 1.57 -0.44 -1.64
CA MET A 60 2.22 -0.40 -2.96
C MET A 60 1.23 -0.74 -4.07
N ILE A 61 0.36 -1.74 -3.88
CA ILE A 61 -0.73 -2.07 -4.81
C ILE A 61 -1.65 -0.86 -4.99
N ALA A 62 -2.07 -0.25 -3.88
CA ALA A 62 -2.94 0.93 -3.90
C ALA A 62 -2.30 2.13 -4.63
N ARG A 63 -1.02 2.42 -4.34
CA ARG A 63 -0.28 3.49 -5.00
C ARG A 63 -0.05 3.22 -6.48
N ASN A 64 0.23 1.97 -6.86
CA ASN A 64 0.40 1.59 -8.26
C ASN A 64 -0.86 1.92 -9.06
N LEU A 65 -2.03 1.45 -8.59
CA LEU A 65 -3.30 1.75 -9.24
C LEU A 65 -3.63 3.25 -9.22
N SER A 66 -3.37 3.95 -8.12
CA SER A 66 -3.63 5.39 -8.03
C SER A 66 -2.77 6.21 -9.00
N ARG A 67 -1.54 5.78 -9.31
CA ARG A 67 -0.70 6.41 -10.34
C ARG A 67 -1.25 6.17 -11.75
N LYS A 68 -1.79 4.97 -12.01
CA LYS A 68 -2.44 4.63 -13.28
C LYS A 68 -3.70 5.46 -13.53
N TYR A 69 -4.42 5.80 -12.47
CA TYR A 69 -5.66 6.59 -12.50
C TYR A 69 -5.47 7.98 -11.87
N ALA A 70 -4.35 8.62 -12.18
CA ALA A 70 -4.03 9.97 -11.71
C ALA A 70 -5.06 11.00 -12.23
N PRO A 71 -5.21 12.16 -11.56
CA PRO A 71 -6.09 13.22 -12.04
C PRO A 71 -5.68 13.69 -13.46
N GLU A 72 -6.66 13.78 -14.35
CA GLU A 72 -6.47 14.25 -15.73
C GLU A 72 -7.31 15.50 -15.97
N TYR A 73 -6.67 16.57 -16.44
CA TYR A 73 -7.35 17.80 -16.83
C TYR A 73 -7.83 17.69 -18.27
N ASP A 74 -9.13 17.86 -18.49
CA ASP A 74 -9.73 17.97 -19.82
C ASP A 74 -9.80 19.46 -20.22
N PRO A 75 -8.99 19.92 -21.20
CA PRO A 75 -9.00 21.31 -21.64
C PRO A 75 -10.30 21.71 -22.36
N ALA A 76 -11.02 20.76 -22.96
CA ALA A 76 -12.24 21.04 -23.71
C ALA A 76 -13.42 21.33 -22.77
N SER A 77 -13.54 20.56 -21.69
CA SER A 77 -14.56 20.81 -20.66
C SER A 77 -14.10 21.77 -19.56
N GLY A 78 -12.78 22.00 -19.43
CA GLY A 78 -12.17 22.77 -18.35
C GLY A 78 -12.26 22.08 -16.97
N ILE A 79 -12.47 20.75 -16.95
CA ILE A 79 -12.72 19.98 -15.72
C ILE A 79 -11.56 19.01 -15.48
N THR A 80 -11.09 18.95 -14.24
CA THR A 80 -10.19 17.87 -13.79
C THR A 80 -11.01 16.66 -13.39
N ARG A 81 -10.74 15.52 -14.01
CA ARG A 81 -11.32 14.22 -13.61
C ARG A 81 -10.38 13.52 -12.65
N THR A 82 -10.90 13.09 -11.52
CA THR A 82 -10.17 12.30 -10.51
C THR A 82 -10.93 11.00 -10.28
N PRO A 83 -10.71 9.97 -11.12
CA PRO A 83 -11.50 8.74 -11.07
C PRO A 83 -11.20 7.89 -9.83
N LEU A 84 -10.01 8.02 -9.24
CA LEU A 84 -9.58 7.26 -8.07
C LEU A 84 -9.04 8.20 -7.00
N LEU A 85 -9.56 8.08 -5.77
CA LEU A 85 -9.05 8.78 -4.61
C LEU A 85 -8.45 7.79 -3.60
N LEU A 86 -7.13 7.87 -3.39
CA LEU A 86 -6.42 7.11 -2.38
C LEU A 86 -6.26 7.94 -1.10
N LEU A 87 -6.78 7.44 0.01
CA LEU A 87 -6.76 8.09 1.32
C LEU A 87 -6.13 7.16 2.33
N GLN A 88 -5.47 7.73 3.34
CA GLN A 88 -5.12 7.01 4.55
C GLN A 88 -6.20 7.23 5.60
N ALA A 89 -6.65 6.18 6.28
CA ALA A 89 -7.60 6.29 7.37
C ALA A 89 -7.02 7.20 8.48
N PRO A 90 -7.83 8.11 9.05
CA PRO A 90 -7.37 8.96 10.14
C PRO A 90 -6.93 8.10 11.34
N PRO A 91 -6.01 8.59 12.20
CA PRO A 91 -5.45 7.82 13.32
C PRO A 91 -6.47 7.39 14.38
N ALA A 92 -7.69 7.92 14.30
CA ALA A 92 -8.87 7.48 15.04
C ALA A 92 -10.09 7.61 14.11
N PRO A 93 -11.17 6.83 14.30
CA PRO A 93 -12.39 6.85 13.48
C PRO A 93 -13.21 8.15 13.63
N ASP A 94 -12.65 9.25 13.14
CA ASP A 94 -13.19 10.62 13.22
C ASP A 94 -13.71 11.06 11.85
N GLU A 95 -15.03 11.16 11.76
CA GLU A 95 -15.78 11.57 10.56
C GLU A 95 -15.37 12.97 10.05
N ARG A 96 -15.19 13.93 10.96
CA ARG A 96 -14.86 15.31 10.60
C ARG A 96 -13.46 15.39 9.99
N ARG A 97 -12.48 14.72 10.61
CA ARG A 97 -11.11 14.62 10.10
C ARG A 97 -11.10 13.92 8.75
N PHE A 98 -11.90 12.88 8.57
CA PHE A 98 -11.98 12.17 7.30
C PHE A 98 -12.50 13.06 6.16
N TYR A 99 -13.57 13.82 6.37
CA TYR A 99 -14.04 14.77 5.36
C TYR A 99 -13.02 15.86 5.05
N LEU A 100 -12.32 16.39 6.06
CA LEU A 100 -11.23 17.36 5.83
C LEU A 100 -10.06 16.75 5.06
N HIS A 101 -9.70 15.48 5.32
CA HIS A 101 -8.67 14.77 4.58
C HIS A 101 -9.07 14.57 3.11
N ILE A 102 -10.34 14.23 2.84
CA ILE A 102 -10.86 14.14 1.48
C ILE A 102 -10.72 15.47 0.76
N LEU A 103 -11.19 16.56 1.37
CA LEU A 103 -11.12 17.91 0.79
C LEU A 103 -9.67 18.32 0.51
N ALA A 104 -8.74 18.03 1.42
CA ALA A 104 -7.33 18.29 1.22
C ALA A 104 -6.74 17.46 0.07
N ALA A 105 -7.10 16.17 -0.02
CA ALA A 105 -6.59 15.26 -1.05
C ALA A 105 -7.03 15.65 -2.47
N VAL A 106 -8.20 16.26 -2.62
CA VAL A 106 -8.68 16.77 -3.92
C VAL A 106 -8.28 18.22 -4.22
N GLY A 107 -7.44 18.83 -3.35
CA GLY A 107 -6.93 20.18 -3.57
C GLY A 107 -7.92 21.31 -3.27
N ALA A 108 -8.90 21.08 -2.38
CA ALA A 108 -9.84 22.13 -1.98
C ALA A 108 -9.10 23.33 -1.33
N PRO A 109 -9.56 24.57 -1.59
CA PRO A 109 -8.88 25.77 -1.09
C PRO A 109 -8.83 25.82 0.43
N ALA A 110 -7.83 26.50 1.00
CA ALA A 110 -7.65 26.62 2.45
C ALA A 110 -8.87 27.16 3.20
N THR A 111 -9.71 27.97 2.54
CA THR A 111 -11.01 28.43 3.07
C THR A 111 -11.99 27.28 3.32
N ALA A 112 -12.00 26.26 2.46
CA ALA A 112 -12.78 25.04 2.63
C ALA A 112 -12.24 24.13 3.75
N LEU A 113 -10.94 24.27 4.08
CA LEU A 113 -10.28 23.54 5.17
C LEU A 113 -10.36 24.27 6.52
N SER A 114 -10.88 25.50 6.55
CA SER A 114 -10.94 26.32 7.76
C SER A 114 -11.89 25.70 8.81
N ALA A 115 -11.29 25.14 9.87
CA ALA A 115 -11.96 24.30 10.85
C ALA A 115 -12.97 25.02 11.76
N ARG A 116 -12.88 26.35 11.92
CA ARG A 116 -13.60 27.08 12.97
C ARG A 116 -15.10 27.29 12.72
N ALA A 117 -15.62 27.04 11.52
CA ALA A 117 -17.01 27.39 11.17
C ALA A 117 -17.84 26.27 10.51
N GLN A 118 -17.27 25.09 10.25
CA GLN A 118 -17.94 24.04 9.46
C GLN A 118 -18.37 22.89 10.37
N ASN A 119 -19.69 22.66 10.41
CA ASN A 119 -20.25 21.46 11.04
C ASN A 119 -20.05 20.25 10.12
N VAL A 120 -20.25 19.05 10.64
CA VAL A 120 -19.99 17.81 9.89
C VAL A 120 -20.91 17.67 8.68
N ALA A 121 -22.18 18.06 8.81
CA ALA A 121 -23.14 18.01 7.71
C ALA A 121 -22.76 18.94 6.54
N SER A 122 -22.21 20.13 6.81
CA SER A 122 -21.76 21.04 5.74
C SER A 122 -20.52 20.51 5.03
N LEU A 123 -19.63 19.81 5.73
CA LEU A 123 -18.49 19.12 5.14
C LEU A 123 -18.95 17.96 4.26
N GLU A 124 -19.89 17.15 4.73
CA GLU A 124 -20.46 16.02 3.99
C GLU A 124 -21.05 16.45 2.64
N VAL A 125 -21.97 17.42 2.64
CA VAL A 125 -22.60 17.94 1.42
C VAL A 125 -21.55 18.45 0.42
N ARG A 126 -20.53 19.16 0.92
CA ARG A 126 -19.45 19.70 0.10
C ARG A 126 -18.58 18.60 -0.50
N VAL A 127 -18.20 17.61 0.31
CA VAL A 127 -17.42 16.45 -0.14
C VAL A 127 -18.17 15.69 -1.23
N ILE A 128 -19.46 15.41 -1.03
CA ILE A 128 -20.26 14.68 -2.00
C ILE A 128 -20.34 15.43 -3.33
N ALA A 129 -20.67 16.72 -3.29
CA ALA A 129 -20.76 17.55 -4.49
C ALA A 129 -19.43 17.56 -5.26
N LEU A 130 -18.33 17.81 -4.57
CA LEU A 130 -17.01 17.88 -5.18
C LEU A 130 -16.58 16.54 -5.79
N LEU A 131 -16.78 15.43 -5.09
CA LEU A 131 -16.42 14.11 -5.59
C LEU A 131 -17.29 13.68 -6.79
N ARG A 132 -18.55 14.13 -6.86
CA ARG A 132 -19.40 13.95 -8.05
C ARG A 132 -18.87 14.73 -9.25
N ASP A 133 -18.53 16.00 -9.04
CA ASP A 133 -18.02 16.88 -10.11
C ASP A 133 -16.68 16.39 -10.66
N LEU A 134 -15.83 15.81 -9.81
CA LEU A 134 -14.57 15.18 -10.21
C LEU A 134 -14.75 13.83 -10.93
N GLY A 135 -15.98 13.33 -11.06
CA GLY A 135 -16.27 12.09 -11.75
C GLY A 135 -15.74 10.84 -11.04
N LEU A 136 -15.59 10.89 -9.71
CA LEU A 136 -15.00 9.82 -8.92
C LEU A 136 -15.68 8.47 -9.18
N ARG A 137 -14.87 7.41 -9.31
CA ARG A 137 -15.30 6.03 -9.57
C ARG A 137 -14.92 5.07 -8.44
N MET A 138 -13.84 5.37 -7.72
CA MET A 138 -13.32 4.52 -6.65
C MET A 138 -12.73 5.34 -5.50
N ILE A 139 -13.02 4.94 -4.26
CA ILE A 139 -12.35 5.43 -3.05
C ILE A 139 -11.56 4.26 -2.47
N MET A 140 -10.24 4.44 -2.32
CA MET A 140 -9.36 3.51 -1.63
C MET A 140 -8.96 4.08 -0.27
N ILE A 141 -9.09 3.29 0.79
CA ILE A 141 -8.75 3.67 2.16
C ILE A 141 -7.70 2.72 2.68
N ASP A 142 -6.46 3.20 2.76
CA ASP A 142 -5.34 2.48 3.36
C ASP A 142 -5.34 2.62 4.89
N GLU A 143 -4.70 1.66 5.57
CA GLU A 143 -4.61 1.61 7.02
C GLU A 143 -5.98 1.62 7.74
N VAL A 144 -7.00 0.96 7.15
CA VAL A 144 -8.38 0.96 7.68
C VAL A 144 -8.47 0.45 9.12
N HIS A 145 -7.47 -0.32 9.58
CA HIS A 145 -7.33 -0.75 10.96
C HIS A 145 -7.15 0.39 11.98
N ASN A 146 -6.89 1.64 11.56
CA ASN A 146 -6.92 2.79 12.46
C ASN A 146 -8.31 3.02 13.10
N LEU A 147 -9.38 2.44 12.53
CA LEU A 147 -10.68 2.40 13.19
C LEU A 147 -10.63 1.72 14.56
N LEU A 148 -9.71 0.75 14.76
CA LEU A 148 -9.58 -0.01 16.01
C LEU A 148 -9.12 0.86 17.18
N ALA A 149 -8.57 2.05 16.92
CA ALA A 149 -8.21 3.01 17.95
C ALA A 149 -9.42 3.66 18.65
N GLY A 150 -10.62 3.56 18.07
CA GLY A 150 -11.85 4.06 18.65
C GLY A 150 -12.69 2.99 19.34
N THR A 151 -13.65 3.42 20.15
CA THR A 151 -14.69 2.58 20.74
C THR A 151 -15.55 1.91 19.67
N HIS A 152 -16.24 0.82 20.00
CA HIS A 152 -17.18 0.16 19.07
C HIS A 152 -18.25 1.11 18.49
N ARG A 153 -18.68 2.11 19.27
CA ARG A 153 -19.63 3.12 18.79
C ARG A 153 -19.01 4.01 17.72
N GLU A 154 -17.77 4.44 17.91
CA GLU A 154 -17.03 5.27 16.94
C GLU A 154 -16.68 4.47 15.68
N GLN A 155 -16.24 3.21 15.84
CA GLN A 155 -16.03 2.28 14.73
C GLN A 155 -17.29 2.16 13.85
N ARG A 156 -18.46 1.86 14.46
CA ARG A 156 -19.73 1.77 13.72
C ARG A 156 -20.11 3.08 13.03
N ARG A 157 -19.90 4.22 13.69
CA ARG A 157 -20.15 5.53 13.09
C ARG A 157 -19.27 5.76 11.86
N PHE A 158 -18.00 5.42 11.95
CA PHE A 158 -17.07 5.57 10.83
C PHE A 158 -17.38 4.62 9.67
N LEU A 159 -17.68 3.34 9.94
CA LEU A 159 -18.12 2.39 8.91
C LEU A 159 -19.41 2.85 8.21
N ASN A 160 -20.34 3.47 8.96
CA ASN A 160 -21.53 4.08 8.39
C ASN A 160 -21.19 5.22 7.41
N VAL A 161 -20.21 6.06 7.73
CA VAL A 161 -19.73 7.13 6.84
C VAL A 161 -19.17 6.53 5.55
N LEU A 162 -18.33 5.48 5.64
CA LEU A 162 -17.78 4.82 4.46
C LEU A 162 -18.87 4.20 3.57
N ARG A 163 -19.83 3.51 4.20
CA ARG A 163 -20.99 2.91 3.52
C ARG A 163 -21.85 3.98 2.86
N TYR A 164 -22.10 5.08 3.55
CA TYR A 164 -22.87 6.21 3.05
C TYR A 164 -22.20 6.84 1.82
N LEU A 165 -20.93 7.20 1.92
CA LEU A 165 -20.17 7.77 0.79
C LEU A 165 -20.17 6.87 -0.45
N SER A 166 -19.95 5.56 -0.26
CA SER A 166 -19.94 4.59 -1.37
C SER A 166 -21.31 4.40 -2.02
N ASN A 167 -22.40 4.54 -1.26
CA ASN A 167 -23.76 4.51 -1.80
C ASN A 167 -24.08 5.81 -2.55
N GLU A 168 -23.90 6.95 -1.88
CA GLU A 168 -24.31 8.27 -2.38
C GLU A 168 -23.54 8.69 -3.63
N LEU A 169 -22.27 8.32 -3.73
CA LEU A 169 -21.43 8.61 -4.89
C LEU A 169 -21.51 7.54 -5.98
N GLU A 170 -22.15 6.40 -5.70
CA GLU A 170 -22.14 5.21 -6.56
C GLU A 170 -20.71 4.82 -6.99
N VAL A 171 -19.82 4.68 -6.00
CA VAL A 171 -18.39 4.36 -6.22
C VAL A 171 -18.00 3.05 -5.56
N SER A 172 -17.01 2.38 -6.15
CA SER A 172 -16.36 1.24 -5.52
C SER A 172 -15.57 1.68 -4.30
N LEU A 173 -15.82 1.01 -3.16
CA LEU A 173 -15.09 1.22 -1.92
C LEU A 173 -14.04 0.13 -1.76
N VAL A 174 -12.80 0.52 -1.59
CA VAL A 174 -11.69 -0.40 -1.36
C VAL A 174 -11.06 -0.08 -0.01
N CYS A 175 -10.96 -1.07 0.85
CA CYS A 175 -10.33 -0.94 2.17
C CYS A 175 -9.06 -1.79 2.20
N LEU A 176 -7.96 -1.23 2.68
CA LEU A 176 -6.70 -1.95 2.88
C LEU A 176 -6.31 -1.92 4.35
N GLY A 177 -6.00 -3.09 4.92
CA GLY A 177 -5.75 -3.19 6.36
C GLY A 177 -5.05 -4.46 6.80
N VAL A 178 -4.84 -4.57 8.12
CA VAL A 178 -4.46 -5.83 8.76
C VAL A 178 -5.70 -6.71 8.98
N SER A 179 -5.50 -7.99 9.27
CA SER A 179 -6.60 -8.95 9.40
C SER A 179 -7.57 -8.58 10.52
N GLU A 180 -7.10 -7.95 11.59
CA GLU A 180 -7.91 -7.46 12.71
C GLU A 180 -8.94 -6.40 12.28
N ALA A 181 -8.66 -5.67 11.18
CA ALA A 181 -9.60 -4.70 10.62
C ALA A 181 -10.80 -5.40 9.97
N VAL A 182 -10.61 -6.61 9.46
CA VAL A 182 -11.66 -7.41 8.80
C VAL A 182 -12.77 -7.70 9.79
N ASP A 183 -12.43 -8.10 11.01
CA ASP A 183 -13.42 -8.42 12.05
C ASP A 183 -14.25 -7.20 12.46
N ALA A 184 -13.63 -6.02 12.54
CA ALA A 184 -14.35 -4.79 12.82
C ALA A 184 -15.28 -4.38 11.67
N ILE A 185 -14.85 -4.53 10.41
CA ILE A 185 -15.69 -4.27 9.23
C ILE A 185 -16.88 -5.24 9.18
N ARG A 186 -16.67 -6.52 9.51
CA ARG A 186 -17.73 -7.53 9.63
C ARG A 186 -18.79 -7.17 10.68
N GLY A 187 -18.45 -6.31 11.64
CA GLY A 187 -19.40 -5.72 12.58
C GLY A 187 -20.49 -4.86 11.94
N ASP A 188 -20.28 -4.33 10.72
CA ASP A 188 -21.31 -3.75 9.86
C ASP A 188 -21.65 -4.74 8.74
N ILE A 189 -22.71 -5.52 8.95
CA ILE A 189 -23.16 -6.57 8.01
C ILE A 189 -23.50 -5.98 6.63
N GLN A 190 -23.99 -4.74 6.55
CA GLN A 190 -24.37 -4.15 5.27
C GLN A 190 -23.13 -3.78 4.45
N LEU A 191 -22.12 -3.23 5.11
CA LEU A 191 -20.84 -2.92 4.47
C LEU A 191 -20.09 -4.20 4.10
N ALA A 192 -19.98 -5.16 5.02
CA ALA A 192 -19.27 -6.42 4.79
C ALA A 192 -19.82 -7.20 3.59
N ARG A 193 -21.15 -7.26 3.42
CA ARG A 193 -21.79 -7.92 2.26
C ARG A 193 -21.52 -7.25 0.91
N ARG A 194 -20.92 -6.05 0.90
CA ARG A 194 -20.57 -5.29 -0.31
C ARG A 194 -19.07 -5.38 -0.63
N LEU A 195 -18.25 -5.82 0.32
CA LEU A 195 -16.81 -5.94 0.15
C LEU A 195 -16.45 -7.41 -0.05
N ASP A 196 -15.96 -7.75 -1.23
CA ASP A 196 -15.26 -9.02 -1.39
C ASP A 196 -13.96 -8.99 -0.58
N GLU A 197 -13.54 -10.12 -0.04
CA GLU A 197 -12.31 -10.20 0.76
C GLU A 197 -11.19 -10.82 -0.06
N HIS A 198 -10.01 -10.19 -0.04
CA HIS A 198 -8.79 -10.75 -0.61
C HIS A 198 -7.66 -10.73 0.41
N HIS A 199 -7.19 -11.91 0.79
CA HIS A 199 -6.08 -12.07 1.72
C HIS A 199 -4.74 -12.12 0.97
N LEU A 200 -3.80 -11.26 1.35
CA LEU A 200 -2.41 -11.31 0.93
C LEU A 200 -1.59 -12.05 1.99
N PRO A 201 -1.28 -13.35 1.78
CA PRO A 201 -0.53 -14.14 2.75
C PRO A 201 0.95 -13.74 2.77
N ASN A 202 1.62 -14.01 3.90
CA ASN A 202 3.09 -13.99 3.93
C ASN A 202 3.64 -14.98 2.91
N TRP A 203 4.80 -14.64 2.33
CA TRP A 203 5.52 -15.51 1.42
C TRP A 203 5.93 -16.82 2.08
N ARG A 204 5.88 -17.90 1.31
CA ARG A 204 6.26 -19.25 1.71
C ARG A 204 7.28 -19.80 0.72
N ASP A 205 7.85 -20.95 1.04
CA ASP A 205 8.79 -21.63 0.16
C ASP A 205 8.02 -22.32 -0.98
N ASP A 206 7.69 -21.53 -2.00
CA ASP A 206 6.97 -21.95 -3.20
C ASP A 206 7.55 -21.31 -4.48
N ALA A 207 7.00 -21.71 -5.64
CA ALA A 207 7.42 -21.18 -6.93
C ALA A 207 7.16 -19.67 -7.05
N GLU A 208 6.02 -19.18 -6.54
CA GLU A 208 5.65 -17.77 -6.60
C GLU A 208 6.65 -16.89 -5.84
N PHE A 209 7.11 -17.33 -4.67
CA PHE A 209 8.16 -16.66 -3.92
C PHE A 209 9.49 -16.65 -4.67
N SER A 210 9.86 -17.78 -5.28
CA SER A 210 11.09 -17.89 -6.07
C SER A 210 11.08 -16.91 -7.25
N ASP A 211 9.97 -16.85 -7.97
CA ASP A 211 9.76 -15.94 -9.11
C ASP A 211 9.78 -14.47 -8.67
N MET A 212 9.17 -14.15 -7.53
CA MET A 212 9.20 -12.80 -6.98
C MET A 212 10.63 -12.37 -6.59
N ILE A 213 11.42 -13.23 -5.96
CA ILE A 213 12.82 -12.91 -5.63
C ILE A 213 13.64 -12.70 -6.90
N GLN A 214 13.48 -13.55 -7.90
CA GLN A 214 14.18 -13.38 -9.18
C GLN A 214 13.80 -12.07 -9.86
N THR A 215 12.52 -11.72 -9.87
CA THR A 215 12.02 -10.44 -10.41
C THR A 215 12.58 -9.25 -9.64
N LEU A 216 12.62 -9.33 -8.31
CA LEU A 216 13.17 -8.29 -7.44
C LEU A 216 14.66 -8.07 -7.71
N ILE A 217 15.44 -9.15 -7.80
CA ILE A 217 16.87 -9.11 -8.08
C ILE A 217 17.13 -8.56 -9.48
N ALA A 218 16.34 -8.98 -10.48
CA ALA A 218 16.46 -8.49 -11.85
C ALA A 218 16.12 -6.99 -11.98
N ALA A 219 15.29 -6.46 -11.07
CA ALA A 219 15.00 -5.02 -10.99
C ALA A 219 16.13 -4.21 -10.33
N MET A 220 17.10 -4.86 -9.68
CA MET A 220 18.27 -4.19 -9.13
C MET A 220 19.27 -3.93 -10.26
N PRO A 221 19.80 -2.70 -10.40
CA PRO A 221 20.77 -2.37 -11.43
C PRO A 221 22.14 -2.93 -11.01
N LEU A 222 22.35 -4.24 -11.07
CA LEU A 222 23.62 -4.93 -10.81
C LEU A 222 24.24 -5.41 -12.12
N GLU A 223 25.56 -5.31 -12.29
CA GLU A 223 26.21 -5.68 -13.55
C GLU A 223 26.29 -7.20 -13.77
N LYS A 224 26.38 -7.99 -12.68
CA LYS A 224 26.48 -9.45 -12.75
C LYS A 224 25.18 -10.10 -12.31
N LYS A 225 24.86 -11.23 -12.96
CA LYS A 225 23.70 -12.06 -12.58
C LYS A 225 23.89 -12.62 -11.17
N SER A 226 22.88 -12.43 -10.32
CA SER A 226 22.86 -13.01 -8.98
C SER A 226 22.20 -14.38 -9.02
N ASN A 227 23.00 -15.45 -9.00
CA ASN A 227 22.53 -16.83 -9.07
C ASN A 227 22.40 -17.42 -7.66
N LEU A 228 21.24 -17.24 -7.03
CA LEU A 228 20.99 -17.73 -5.67
C LEU A 228 20.57 -19.19 -5.64
N LYS A 229 21.07 -19.94 -4.66
CA LYS A 229 20.64 -21.32 -4.40
C LYS A 229 19.31 -21.37 -3.66
N VAL A 230 18.59 -22.48 -3.80
CA VAL A 230 17.34 -22.76 -3.05
C VAL A 230 17.52 -22.60 -1.54
N LYS A 231 18.69 -22.97 -0.99
CA LYS A 231 19.02 -22.79 0.43
C LYS A 231 18.98 -21.30 0.83
N SER A 232 19.42 -20.41 -0.04
CA SER A 232 19.47 -18.97 0.21
C SER A 232 18.07 -18.36 0.19
N LEU A 233 17.18 -18.82 -0.69
CA LEU A 233 15.76 -18.44 -0.70
C LEU A 233 15.07 -18.80 0.63
N LYS A 234 15.30 -20.02 1.13
CA LYS A 234 14.83 -20.44 2.47
C LYS A 234 15.38 -19.56 3.59
N GLN A 235 16.64 -19.13 3.47
CA GLN A 235 17.25 -18.25 4.44
C GLN A 235 16.66 -16.84 4.40
N VAL A 236 16.35 -16.30 3.22
CA VAL A 236 15.62 -15.04 3.07
C VAL A 236 14.26 -15.14 3.78
N LEU A 237 13.50 -16.22 3.58
CA LEU A 237 12.23 -16.43 4.30
C LEU A 237 12.43 -16.48 5.82
N ALA A 238 13.43 -17.21 6.31
CA ALA A 238 13.72 -17.33 7.74
C ALA A 238 14.12 -15.99 8.38
N LEU A 239 14.88 -15.16 7.66
CA LEU A 239 15.32 -13.84 8.12
C LEU A 239 14.19 -12.80 8.11
N THR A 240 13.28 -12.90 7.15
CA THR A 240 12.25 -11.88 6.89
C THR A 240 10.88 -12.25 7.46
N GLY A 241 10.64 -13.53 7.75
CA GLY A 241 9.32 -14.06 8.11
C GLY A 241 8.32 -14.03 6.94
N GLY A 242 8.82 -13.96 5.71
CA GLY A 242 7.98 -13.89 4.49
C GLY A 242 7.24 -12.55 4.32
N VAL A 243 7.71 -11.47 4.95
CA VAL A 243 7.10 -10.13 4.82
C VAL A 243 7.79 -9.37 3.68
N THR A 244 7.01 -8.92 2.69
CA THR A 244 7.50 -8.25 1.46
C THR A 244 8.46 -7.09 1.76
N SER A 245 8.09 -6.16 2.65
CA SER A 245 8.93 -5.00 3.01
C SER A 245 10.30 -5.41 3.58
N ARG A 246 10.36 -6.48 4.36
CA ARG A 246 11.62 -6.98 4.94
C ARG A 246 12.47 -7.70 3.88
N ILE A 247 11.83 -8.42 2.97
CA ILE A 247 12.49 -9.03 1.82
C ILE A 247 13.11 -7.95 0.93
N PHE A 248 12.37 -6.89 0.63
CA PHE A 248 12.86 -5.79 -0.18
C PHE A 248 14.02 -5.07 0.51
N ALA A 249 13.90 -4.81 1.82
CA ALA A 249 15.00 -4.23 2.59
C ALA A 249 16.27 -5.09 2.49
N LEU A 250 16.16 -6.41 2.70
CA LEU A 250 17.29 -7.33 2.58
C LEU A 250 17.93 -7.27 1.18
N VAL A 251 17.13 -7.37 0.11
CA VAL A 251 17.67 -7.38 -1.26
C VAL A 251 18.27 -6.02 -1.63
N LYS A 252 17.65 -4.92 -1.22
CA LYS A 252 18.17 -3.56 -1.44
C LYS A 252 19.49 -3.35 -0.71
N ASP A 253 19.57 -3.70 0.57
CA ASP A 253 20.79 -3.59 1.38
C ASP A 253 21.94 -4.37 0.70
N LEU A 254 21.69 -5.63 0.33
CA LEU A 254 22.70 -6.46 -0.33
C LEU A 254 23.09 -5.96 -1.72
N SER A 255 22.17 -5.34 -2.46
CA SER A 255 22.46 -4.76 -3.77
C SER A 255 23.34 -3.51 -3.64
N ILE A 256 23.07 -2.67 -2.64
CA ILE A 256 23.90 -1.49 -2.35
C ILE A 256 25.30 -1.93 -1.93
N ASP A 257 25.40 -2.92 -1.03
CA ASP A 257 26.70 -3.48 -0.61
C ASP A 257 27.47 -4.06 -1.79
N ALA A 258 26.81 -4.76 -2.72
CA ALA A 258 27.43 -5.32 -3.92
C ALA A 258 27.98 -4.25 -4.86
N ILE A 259 27.31 -3.09 -4.99
CA ILE A 259 27.80 -1.94 -5.77
C ILE A 259 29.02 -1.33 -5.06
N ILE A 260 28.91 -1.03 -3.76
CA ILE A 260 29.97 -0.37 -2.99
C ILE A 260 31.25 -1.21 -2.96
N THR A 261 31.12 -2.54 -2.87
CA THR A 261 32.26 -3.45 -2.83
C THR A 261 32.80 -3.83 -4.21
N GLY A 262 32.08 -3.51 -5.29
CA GLY A 262 32.41 -3.91 -6.65
C GLY A 262 32.16 -5.40 -6.96
N GLU A 263 31.55 -6.15 -6.05
CA GLU A 263 31.17 -7.55 -6.28
C GLU A 263 30.12 -7.64 -7.41
N GLU A 264 29.23 -6.64 -7.50
CA GLU A 264 28.27 -6.47 -8.59
C GLU A 264 27.25 -7.61 -8.74
N CYS A 265 27.09 -8.46 -7.71
CA CYS A 265 26.01 -9.44 -7.58
C CYS A 265 25.70 -9.75 -6.10
N ILE A 266 24.50 -10.27 -5.84
CA ILE A 266 24.11 -10.82 -4.54
C ILE A 266 24.55 -12.28 -4.47
N THR A 267 25.32 -12.63 -3.45
CA THR A 267 25.85 -13.97 -3.23
C THR A 267 25.12 -14.71 -2.11
N ASP A 268 25.15 -16.05 -2.14
CA ASP A 268 24.61 -16.90 -1.07
C ASP A 268 25.23 -16.56 0.31
N ASP A 269 26.54 -16.25 0.33
CA ASP A 269 27.28 -15.90 1.54
C ASP A 269 26.86 -14.54 2.10
N ALA A 270 26.61 -13.56 1.23
CA ALA A 270 26.11 -12.25 1.63
C ALA A 270 24.73 -12.36 2.31
N ILE A 271 23.82 -13.19 1.77
CA ILE A 271 22.53 -13.48 2.42
C ILE A 271 22.74 -14.16 3.78
N ALA A 272 23.70 -15.07 3.87
CA ALA A 272 23.97 -15.80 5.10
C ALA A 272 24.49 -14.90 6.23
N LYS A 273 25.30 -13.90 5.87
CA LYS A 273 25.89 -12.92 6.77
C LYS A 273 25.01 -11.69 7.00
N TRP A 274 23.96 -11.51 6.20
CA TRP A 274 23.13 -10.32 6.28
C TRP A 274 22.53 -10.14 7.68
N THR A 275 22.68 -8.91 8.19
CA THR A 275 22.03 -8.44 9.39
C THR A 275 21.35 -7.12 9.10
N PRO A 276 20.09 -6.91 9.51
CA PRO A 276 19.40 -5.65 9.26
C PRO A 276 20.16 -4.51 9.96
N VAL A 277 20.57 -3.51 9.18
CA VAL A 277 21.32 -2.34 9.66
C VAL A 277 20.56 -1.61 10.78
N TRP A 278 19.22 -1.59 10.69
CA TRP A 278 18.34 -1.04 11.71
C TRP A 278 17.33 -2.09 12.19
N SER A 279 17.49 -2.54 13.43
CA SER A 279 16.73 -3.63 14.04
C SER A 279 15.36 -3.18 14.59
N ARG A 280 14.45 -2.69 13.74
CA ARG A 280 13.02 -2.59 14.15
C ARG A 280 12.28 -3.92 14.09
N HIS A 281 12.86 -4.93 13.45
CA HIS A 281 12.16 -6.15 13.08
C HIS A 281 12.99 -7.45 13.20
N ALA A 282 14.05 -7.43 14.02
CA ALA A 282 14.78 -8.65 14.34
C ALA A 282 13.85 -9.66 15.05
N ASN A 283 13.93 -10.92 14.63
CA ASN A 283 13.21 -12.05 15.21
C ASN A 283 13.41 -12.06 16.75
N PRO A 284 12.34 -12.06 17.60
CA PRO A 284 12.47 -11.94 19.07
C PRO A 284 13.43 -12.96 19.69
N HIS A 285 13.56 -14.14 19.08
CA HIS A 285 14.42 -15.23 19.54
C HIS A 285 15.92 -14.93 19.51
N ARG A 286 16.40 -13.89 18.80
CA ARG A 286 17.83 -13.50 18.80
C ARG A 286 18.20 -12.44 19.85
N ARG A 287 17.23 -11.80 20.54
CA ARG A 287 17.53 -10.80 21.58
C ARG A 287 18.16 -11.40 22.84
N LEU A 288 17.93 -12.68 23.11
CA LEU A 288 18.38 -13.34 24.35
C LEU A 288 19.82 -13.88 24.29
N GLN A 289 20.48 -13.85 23.12
CA GLN A 289 21.87 -14.34 22.99
C GLN A 289 22.94 -13.24 23.07
N LYS A 290 22.57 -11.95 23.01
CA LYS A 290 23.52 -10.84 23.07
C LYS A 290 23.57 -10.10 24.42
N SER A 291 22.84 -10.57 25.43
CA SER A 291 22.93 -10.03 26.80
C SER A 291 23.85 -10.83 27.73
N ARG A 292 24.66 -11.74 27.17
CA ARG A 292 25.67 -12.53 27.90
C ARG A 292 26.94 -12.72 27.05
N VAL A 293 27.64 -11.63 26.76
CA VAL A 293 29.10 -11.61 26.61
C VAL A 293 29.57 -10.22 27.05
#